data_AF-A0A7K2A9V0-F1
#
_entry.id   AF-A0A7K2A9V0-F1
#
_cell.length_a   1.000
_cell.length_b   1.000
_cell.length_c   1.000
_cell.angle_alpha   90.00
_cell.angle_beta   90.00
_cell.angle_gamma   90.00
#
_symmetry.space_group_name_H-M   'P 1'
#
loop_
_entity.id
_entity.type
_entity.pdbx_description
1 polymer ?
#
loop_
_entity_poly.entity_id
_entity_poly.type
_entity_poly.pdbx_seq_one_letter_code
_entity_poly.pdbx_strand_id
1 'polypeptide(L)'
;MTTSGMSDMTAERPPGSDAATERVTALFADARALHDAALARMDAGDIRDAAEKAWCATKRAADGLIVARTGQAPKESPDTTRQLRYLSSADEGVHRSMSHYYAAREALHGHCFYLGFCEPIDGTERLIRETMDYIAETELLAGG
;
A
#
# COMPACT_ATOMS: atom_id res chain seq x y z
N MET A 1 55.16 15.87 9.77
CA MET A 1 54.62 14.54 9.42
C MET A 1 53.47 14.27 10.40
N THR A 2 52.32 14.94 10.23
CA THR A 2 51.12 14.53 9.46
C THR A 2 50.42 13.27 9.99
N THR A 3 49.31 13.56 10.69
CA THR A 3 47.99 12.91 10.71
C THR A 3 47.82 11.53 11.36
N SER A 4 47.29 11.58 12.60
CA SER A 4 46.49 10.54 13.25
C SER A 4 45.39 10.00 12.34
N GLY A 5 45.22 8.68 12.39
CA GLY A 5 44.24 7.92 11.64
C GLY A 5 42.81 8.33 11.94
N MET A 6 42.06 8.58 10.87
CA MET A 6 40.61 8.52 10.88
C MET A 6 40.23 7.05 10.87
N SER A 7 39.67 6.58 11.98
CA SER A 7 38.99 5.29 12.02
C SER A 7 37.75 5.37 11.13
N ASP A 8 37.70 4.44 10.20
CA ASP A 8 36.61 4.17 9.28
C ASP A 8 35.35 3.85 10.10
N MET A 9 34.43 4.82 10.19
CA MET A 9 33.08 4.59 10.69
C MET A 9 32.28 4.00 9.53
N THR A 10 32.38 2.69 9.34
CA THR A 10 31.34 1.93 8.67
C THR A 10 30.08 2.02 9.53
N ALA A 11 29.26 3.03 9.26
CA ALA A 11 27.90 3.09 9.79
C ALA A 11 27.10 1.95 9.16
N GLU A 12 27.16 0.77 9.77
CA GLU A 12 26.16 -0.26 9.56
C GLU A 12 24.80 0.36 9.89
N ARG A 13 23.93 0.42 8.89
CA ARG A 13 22.52 0.79 9.04
C ARG A 13 21.94 -0.18 10.08
N PRO A 14 21.34 0.28 11.19
CA PRO A 14 20.76 -0.64 12.15
C PRO A 14 19.69 -1.45 11.39
N PRO A 15 19.64 -2.79 11.57
CA PRO A 15 18.52 -3.57 11.05
C PRO A 15 17.26 -2.92 11.59
N GLY A 16 16.29 -2.64 10.72
CA GLY A 16 14.97 -2.17 11.16
C GLY A 16 14.52 -3.13 12.27
N SER A 17 14.15 -2.58 13.44
CA SER A 17 13.88 -3.40 14.61
C SER A 17 12.89 -4.51 14.27
N ASP A 18 13.01 -5.67 14.89
CA ASP A 18 12.11 -6.82 14.66
C ASP A 18 10.64 -6.39 14.65
N ALA A 19 10.27 -5.43 15.51
CA ALA A 19 8.95 -4.81 15.57
C ALA A 19 8.50 -4.04 14.31
N ALA A 20 9.40 -3.38 13.59
CA ALA A 20 9.09 -2.70 12.32
C ALA A 20 8.84 -3.74 11.22
N THR A 21 9.67 -4.78 11.16
CA THR A 21 9.50 -5.90 10.22
C THR A 21 8.20 -6.64 10.48
N GLU A 22 7.91 -7.00 11.73
CA GLU A 22 6.64 -7.62 12.15
C GLU A 22 5.44 -6.74 11.77
N ARG A 23 5.54 -5.43 11.96
CA ARG A 23 4.48 -4.49 11.57
C ARG A 23 4.25 -4.49 10.07
N VAL A 24 5.31 -4.45 9.26
CA VAL A 24 5.19 -4.50 7.79
C VAL A 24 4.52 -5.82 7.37
N THR A 25 4.98 -6.96 7.89
CA THR A 25 4.38 -8.27 7.62
C THR A 25 2.90 -8.31 8.00
N ALA A 26 2.52 -7.74 9.16
CA ALA A 26 1.14 -7.68 9.61
C ALA A 26 0.26 -6.81 8.70
N LEU A 27 0.79 -5.70 8.17
CA LEU A 27 0.05 -4.84 7.23
C LEU A 27 -0.24 -5.59 5.92
N PHE A 28 0.73 -6.29 5.34
CA PHE A 28 0.49 -7.06 4.12
C PHE A 28 -0.42 -8.28 4.35
N ALA A 29 -0.32 -8.94 5.51
CA ALA A 29 -1.24 -10.01 5.88
C ALA A 29 -2.69 -9.51 5.99
N ASP A 30 -2.89 -8.35 6.61
CA ASP A 30 -4.21 -7.73 6.72
C ASP A 30 -4.74 -7.25 5.35
N ALA A 31 -3.87 -6.72 4.48
CA ALA A 31 -4.24 -6.36 3.12
C ALA A 31 -4.76 -7.58 2.33
N ARG A 32 -4.10 -8.73 2.43
CA ARG A 32 -4.58 -9.98 1.80
C ARG A 32 -5.92 -10.44 2.37
N ALA A 33 -6.07 -10.44 3.70
CA ALA A 33 -7.33 -10.81 4.34
C ALA A 33 -8.51 -9.89 3.93
N LEU A 34 -8.25 -8.59 3.78
CA LEU A 34 -9.24 -7.62 3.29
C LEU A 34 -9.60 -7.88 1.82
N HIS A 35 -8.63 -8.22 0.98
CA HIS A 35 -8.89 -8.58 -0.42
C HIS A 35 -9.71 -9.87 -0.53
N ASP A 36 -9.38 -10.91 0.23
CA ASP A 36 -10.17 -12.15 0.26
C ASP A 36 -11.63 -11.87 0.69
N ALA A 37 -11.81 -11.01 1.68
CA ALA A 37 -13.13 -10.55 2.10
C ALA A 37 -13.84 -9.72 1.02
N ALA A 38 -13.10 -8.93 0.22
CA ALA A 38 -13.65 -8.20 -0.92
C ALA A 38 -14.19 -9.16 -2.00
N LEU A 39 -13.41 -10.18 -2.35
CA LEU A 39 -13.82 -11.21 -3.31
C LEU A 39 -15.08 -11.95 -2.83
N ALA A 40 -15.13 -12.35 -1.56
CA ALA A 40 -16.30 -13.02 -1.00
C ALA A 40 -17.58 -12.16 -1.07
N ARG A 41 -17.45 -10.84 -0.95
CA ARG A 41 -18.59 -9.90 -1.06
C ARG A 41 -19.01 -9.69 -2.50
N MET A 42 -18.03 -9.60 -3.41
CA MET A 42 -18.28 -9.53 -4.84
C MET A 42 -19.03 -10.78 -5.32
N ASP A 43 -18.60 -11.97 -4.90
CA ASP A 43 -19.26 -13.25 -5.24
C ASP A 43 -20.69 -13.34 -4.68
N ALA A 44 -20.97 -12.67 -3.55
CA ALA A 44 -22.30 -12.54 -2.97
C ALA A 44 -23.19 -11.48 -3.66
N GLY A 45 -22.68 -10.76 -4.66
CA GLY A 45 -23.36 -9.68 -5.36
C GLY A 45 -23.36 -8.34 -4.63
N ASP A 46 -22.62 -8.22 -3.51
CA ASP A 46 -22.49 -6.98 -2.74
C ASP A 46 -21.28 -6.17 -3.21
N ILE A 47 -21.39 -5.60 -4.42
CA ILE A 47 -20.30 -4.88 -5.09
C ILE A 47 -19.84 -3.65 -4.29
N ARG A 48 -20.76 -2.99 -3.58
CA ARG A 48 -20.44 -1.78 -2.81
C ARG A 48 -19.55 -2.12 -1.61
N ASP A 49 -19.91 -3.16 -0.86
CA ASP A 49 -19.12 -3.63 0.28
C ASP A 49 -17.80 -4.27 -0.18
N ALA A 50 -17.80 -4.95 -1.33
CA ALA A 50 -16.60 -5.45 -1.97
C ALA A 50 -15.62 -4.33 -2.32
N ALA A 51 -16.11 -3.22 -2.90
CA ALA A 51 -15.29 -2.07 -3.26
C ALA A 51 -14.66 -1.40 -2.02
N GLU A 52 -15.40 -1.26 -0.92
CA GLU A 52 -14.84 -0.73 0.33
C GLU A 52 -13.68 -1.58 0.84
N LYS A 53 -13.85 -2.91 0.84
CA LYS A 53 -12.84 -3.85 1.32
C LYS A 53 -11.60 -3.87 0.44
N ALA A 54 -11.78 -3.88 -0.88
CA ALA A 54 -10.68 -3.78 -1.82
C ALA A 54 -9.92 -2.45 -1.67
N TRP A 55 -10.62 -1.33 -1.48
CA TRP A 55 -9.96 -0.07 -1.13
C TRP A 55 -9.16 -0.16 0.18
N CYS A 56 -9.75 -0.73 1.23
CA CYS A 56 -9.06 -0.92 2.51
C CYS A 56 -7.80 -1.78 2.35
N ALA A 57 -7.85 -2.83 1.53
CA ALA A 57 -6.72 -3.67 1.18
C ALA A 57 -5.61 -2.88 0.48
N THR A 58 -5.95 -2.11 -0.56
CA THR A 58 -5.02 -1.21 -1.27
C THR A 58 -4.35 -0.22 -0.31
N LYS A 59 -5.15 0.45 0.53
CA LYS A 59 -4.60 1.39 1.52
C LYS A 59 -3.66 0.69 2.49
N ARG A 60 -4.01 -0.50 2.97
CA ARG A 60 -3.20 -1.25 3.94
C ARG A 60 -1.85 -1.67 3.36
N ALA A 61 -1.83 -2.07 2.09
CA ALA A 61 -0.60 -2.37 1.35
C ALA A 61 0.27 -1.11 1.15
N ALA A 62 -0.34 0.01 0.78
CA ALA A 62 0.34 1.30 0.70
C ALA A 62 0.95 1.73 2.05
N ASP A 63 0.22 1.57 3.15
CA ASP A 63 0.73 1.85 4.50
C ASP A 63 1.90 0.91 4.84
N GLY A 64 1.85 -0.36 4.43
CA GLY A 64 2.94 -1.33 4.56
C GLY A 64 4.23 -0.87 3.87
N LEU A 65 4.12 -0.46 2.61
CA LEU A 65 5.23 0.14 1.86
C LEU A 65 5.78 1.40 2.55
N ILE A 66 4.91 2.31 2.99
CA ILE A 66 5.34 3.53 3.69
C ILE A 66 6.11 3.19 4.97
N VAL A 67 5.59 2.27 5.79
CA VAL A 67 6.26 1.87 7.03
C VAL A 67 7.62 1.23 6.74
N ALA A 68 7.71 0.38 5.71
CA ALA A 68 8.97 -0.23 5.32
C ALA A 68 10.03 0.82 4.91
N ARG A 69 9.60 1.86 4.20
CA ARG A 69 10.51 2.89 3.65
C ARG A 69 10.84 4.02 4.63
N THR A 70 10.01 4.26 5.63
CA THR A 70 10.12 5.44 6.51
C THR A 70 10.17 5.11 8.00
N GLY A 71 9.76 3.89 8.39
CA GLY A 71 9.54 3.50 9.78
C GLY A 71 8.31 4.16 10.42
N GLN A 72 7.55 5.00 9.70
CA GLN A 72 6.44 5.77 10.24
C GLN A 72 5.11 5.29 9.62
N ALA A 73 4.11 5.05 10.46
CA ALA A 73 2.77 4.71 10.00
C ALA A 73 1.96 5.97 9.68
N PRO A 74 1.25 6.03 8.54
CA PRO A 74 0.25 7.07 8.30
C PRO A 74 -0.85 7.03 9.37
N LYS A 75 -1.33 8.21 9.80
CA LYS A 75 -2.43 8.29 10.78
C LYS A 75 -3.79 8.16 10.09
N GLU A 76 -3.91 8.74 8.90
CA GLU A 76 -5.16 8.83 8.14
C GLU A 76 -4.92 8.69 6.62
N SER A 77 -5.97 8.44 5.84
CA SER A 77 -5.88 8.28 4.37
C SER A 77 -5.25 9.48 3.61
N PRO A 78 -5.47 10.74 3.99
CA PRO A 78 -4.74 11.87 3.40
C PRO A 78 -3.23 11.79 3.63
N ASP A 79 -2.80 11.27 4.78
CA ASP A 79 -1.38 11.08 5.09
C ASP A 79 -0.75 9.98 4.22
N THR A 80 -1.46 8.86 4.00
CA THR A 80 -1.01 7.79 3.09
C THR A 80 -0.72 8.36 1.70
N THR A 81 -1.66 9.14 1.15
CA THR A 81 -1.50 9.75 -0.18
C THR A 81 -0.32 10.71 -0.23
N ARG A 82 -0.15 11.57 0.79
CA ARG A 82 0.96 12.53 0.85
C ARG A 82 2.31 11.82 0.91
N GLN A 83 2.42 10.76 1.72
CA GLN A 83 3.67 10.01 1.88
C GLN A 83 4.01 9.19 0.64
N LEU A 84 3.02 8.54 0.01
CA LEU A 84 3.23 7.88 -1.28
C LEU A 84 3.72 8.85 -2.37
N ARG A 85 3.15 10.06 -2.45
CA ARG A 85 3.65 11.10 -3.38
C ARG A 85 5.11 11.45 -3.11
N TYR A 86 5.46 11.64 -1.84
CA TYR A 86 6.84 11.91 -1.47
C TYR A 86 7.78 10.79 -1.91
N LEU A 87 7.45 9.52 -1.59
CA LEU A 87 8.23 8.36 -2.02
C LEU A 87 8.33 8.25 -3.56
N SER A 88 7.24 8.52 -4.28
CA SER A 88 7.19 8.46 -5.74
C SER A 88 8.11 9.48 -6.43
N SER A 89 8.49 10.57 -5.76
CA SER A 89 9.43 11.55 -6.33
C SER A 89 10.87 11.05 -6.38
N ALA A 90 11.19 10.00 -5.61
CA ALA A 90 12.54 9.45 -5.49
C ALA A 90 12.66 7.99 -5.96
N ASP A 91 11.55 7.28 -6.10
CA ASP A 91 11.50 5.87 -6.50
C ASP A 91 10.51 5.67 -7.64
N GLU A 92 11.04 5.31 -8.81
CA GLU A 92 10.26 5.08 -10.03
C GLU A 92 9.32 3.86 -9.90
N GLY A 93 9.69 2.84 -9.11
CA GLY A 93 8.80 1.72 -8.82
C GLY A 93 7.56 2.18 -8.04
N VAL A 94 7.78 3.00 -7.01
CA VAL A 94 6.67 3.62 -6.27
C VAL A 94 5.85 4.52 -7.20
N HIS A 95 6.50 5.31 -8.07
CA HIS A 95 5.83 6.17 -9.04
C HIS A 95 4.85 5.40 -9.94
N ARG A 96 5.29 4.27 -10.52
CA ARG A 96 4.42 3.44 -11.37
C ARG A 96 3.20 2.90 -10.62
N SER A 97 3.40 2.44 -9.38
CA SER A 97 2.31 1.92 -8.54
C SER A 97 1.24 2.97 -8.19
N MET A 98 1.55 4.28 -8.26
CA MET A 98 0.62 5.36 -7.96
C MET A 98 -0.63 5.35 -8.85
N SER A 99 -0.48 4.91 -10.11
CA SER A 99 -1.59 4.82 -11.05
C SER A 99 -2.70 3.91 -10.53
N HIS A 100 -2.33 2.73 -10.03
CA HIS A 100 -3.23 1.79 -9.40
C HIS A 100 -3.85 2.37 -8.13
N TYR A 101 -3.03 2.91 -7.23
CA TYR A 101 -3.51 3.50 -5.97
C TYR A 101 -4.58 4.58 -6.21
N TYR A 102 -4.35 5.47 -7.18
CA TYR A 102 -5.32 6.52 -7.52
C TYR A 102 -6.58 5.97 -8.18
N ALA A 103 -6.45 4.99 -9.08
CA ALA A 103 -7.61 4.34 -9.69
C ALA A 103 -8.50 3.68 -8.61
N ALA A 104 -7.91 2.91 -7.69
CA ALA A 104 -8.61 2.28 -6.59
C ALA A 104 -9.26 3.31 -5.64
N ARG A 105 -8.52 4.36 -5.26
CA ARG A 105 -9.05 5.44 -4.41
C ARG A 105 -10.26 6.12 -5.05
N GLU A 106 -10.19 6.45 -6.32
CA GLU A 106 -11.26 7.16 -7.00
C GLU A 106 -12.47 6.26 -7.25
N ALA A 107 -12.26 5.11 -7.89
CA ALA A 107 -13.36 4.25 -8.35
C ALA A 107 -13.96 3.42 -7.21
N LEU A 108 -13.13 2.79 -6.37
CA LEU A 108 -13.63 1.90 -5.31
C LEU A 108 -14.13 2.69 -4.11
N HIS A 109 -13.30 3.59 -3.57
CA HIS A 109 -13.68 4.37 -2.40
C HIS A 109 -14.60 5.55 -2.74
N GLY A 110 -14.18 6.41 -3.67
CA GLY A 110 -14.92 7.63 -4.01
C GLY A 110 -16.26 7.34 -4.66
N HIS A 111 -16.24 6.70 -5.84
CA HIS A 111 -17.45 6.48 -6.62
C HIS A 111 -18.32 5.35 -6.07
N CYS A 112 -17.81 4.12 -6.01
CA CYS A 112 -18.64 2.97 -5.67
C CYS A 112 -19.05 2.97 -4.19
N PHE A 113 -18.10 2.99 -3.26
CA PHE A 113 -18.44 2.92 -1.83
C PHE A 113 -19.11 4.20 -1.32
N TYR A 114 -18.48 5.37 -1.48
CA TYR A 114 -18.97 6.61 -0.86
C TYR A 114 -20.20 7.16 -1.57
N LEU A 115 -20.17 7.28 -2.90
CA LEU A 115 -21.28 7.84 -3.68
C LEU A 115 -22.33 6.82 -4.13
N GLY A 116 -22.04 5.51 -4.06
CA GLY A 116 -22.96 4.45 -4.50
C GLY A 116 -22.95 4.19 -6.01
N PHE A 117 -22.00 4.77 -6.75
CA PHE A 117 -21.89 4.62 -8.21
C PHE A 117 -20.84 3.57 -8.56
N CYS A 118 -21.25 2.31 -8.69
CA CYS A 118 -20.37 1.18 -9.00
C CYS A 118 -20.34 0.81 -10.50
N GLU A 119 -21.02 1.57 -11.35
CA GLU A 119 -21.06 1.34 -12.79
C GLU A 119 -19.81 1.93 -13.49
N PRO A 120 -19.25 1.27 -14.52
CA PRO A 120 -19.65 -0.05 -15.01
C PRO A 120 -19.20 -1.17 -14.05
N ILE A 121 -20.12 -2.08 -13.71
CA ILE A 121 -19.86 -3.14 -12.71
C ILE A 121 -18.61 -3.96 -13.06
N ASP A 122 -18.47 -4.39 -14.33
CA ASP A 122 -17.30 -5.14 -14.80
C ASP A 122 -15.98 -4.39 -14.55
N GLY A 123 -16.00 -3.06 -14.64
CA GLY A 123 -14.84 -2.21 -14.37
C GLY A 123 -14.49 -2.19 -12.88
N THR A 124 -15.50 -2.07 -12.01
CA THR A 124 -15.31 -2.12 -10.55
C THR A 124 -14.85 -3.50 -10.09
N GLU A 125 -15.46 -4.57 -10.59
CA GLU A 125 -15.05 -5.94 -10.27
C GLU A 125 -13.62 -6.24 -10.72
N ARG A 126 -13.24 -5.79 -11.93
CA ARG A 126 -11.86 -5.94 -12.41
C ARG A 126 -10.88 -5.27 -11.45
N LEU A 127 -11.17 -4.03 -11.02
CA LEU A 127 -10.30 -3.30 -10.12
C LEU A 127 -10.24 -3.92 -8.70
N ILE A 128 -11.33 -4.53 -8.24
CA ILE A 128 -11.34 -5.34 -7.02
C ILE A 128 -10.34 -6.51 -7.16
N ARG A 129 -10.38 -7.26 -8.27
CA ARG A 129 -9.46 -8.39 -8.51
C ARG A 129 -8.01 -7.93 -8.67
N GLU A 130 -7.78 -6.85 -9.41
CA GLU A 130 -6.44 -6.26 -9.62
C GLU A 130 -5.81 -5.75 -8.31
N THR A 131 -6.59 -5.53 -7.24
CA THR A 131 -6.06 -5.13 -5.93
C THR A 131 -4.99 -6.10 -5.42
N MET A 132 -5.06 -7.40 -5.77
CA MET A 132 -4.00 -8.35 -5.44
C MET A 132 -2.67 -8.02 -6.11
N ASP A 133 -2.69 -7.55 -7.36
CA ASP A 133 -1.48 -7.17 -8.09
C ASP A 133 -0.80 -5.98 -7.40
N TYR A 134 -1.59 -5.01 -6.91
CA TYR A 134 -1.07 -3.88 -6.13
C TYR A 134 -0.45 -4.31 -4.81
N ILE A 135 -1.10 -5.24 -4.10
CA ILE A 135 -0.56 -5.80 -2.85
C ILE A 135 0.80 -6.46 -3.10
N ALA A 136 0.90 -7.31 -4.14
CA ALA A 136 2.14 -7.98 -4.49
C ALA A 136 3.25 -7.00 -4.93
N GLU A 137 2.91 -6.01 -5.77
CA GLU A 137 3.86 -4.98 -6.22
C GLU A 137 4.41 -4.17 -5.04
N THR A 138 3.54 -3.70 -4.14
CA THR A 138 3.95 -2.89 -2.99
C THR A 138 4.72 -3.70 -1.94
N GLU A 139 4.44 -4.99 -1.77
CA GLU A 139 5.21 -5.90 -0.91
C GLU A 139 6.63 -6.11 -1.45
N LEU A 140 6.79 -6.26 -2.77
CA LEU A 140 8.11 -6.31 -3.42
C LEU A 140 8.89 -5.01 -3.23
N LEU A 141 8.23 -3.85 -3.42
CA LEU A 141 8.85 -2.53 -3.21
C LEU A 141 9.22 -2.24 -1.75
N ALA A 142 8.57 -2.93 -0.80
CA ALA A 142 8.85 -2.83 0.63
C ALA A 142 10.06 -3.68 1.06
N GLY A 143 10.35 -4.78 0.35
CA GLY A 143 11.49 -5.66 0.61
C GLY A 143 12.81 -5.26 -0.08
N GLY A 144 12.79 -4.20 -0.89
CA GLY A 144 13.95 -3.66 -1.62
C GLY A 144 14.88 -2.76 -0.80
#